data_AF-A0A955YW77-F1
#
_entry.id   AF-A0A955YW77-F1
#
_cell.length_a   1.000
_cell.length_b   1.000
_cell.length_c   1.000
_cell.angle_alpha   90.00
_cell.angle_beta   90.00
_cell.angle_gamma   90.00
#
_symmetry.space_group_name_H-M   'P 1'
#
loop_
_entity.id
_entity.type
_entity.pdbx_description
1 polymer ?
#
loop_
_entity_poly.entity_id
_entity_poly.type
_entity_poly.pdbx_seq_one_letter_code
_entity_poly.pdbx_strand_id
1 'polypeptide(L)'
;MGEGHDPITSSHWMAKLAAHYAETSAKHPQARLLLVSDIDGTILDMRHMVLSVLRAYDRKHGKRHFARLQLRDIHVHENNVERLL
;
A
#
# COMPACT_ATOMS: atom_id res chain seq x y z
N MET A 1 9.14 -20.63 -37.24
CA MET A 1 7.72 -20.47 -36.85
C MET A 1 7.72 -19.85 -35.48
N GLY A 2 7.29 -18.58 -35.41
CA GLY A 2 7.52 -17.73 -34.24
C GLY A 2 6.67 -18.15 -33.04
N GLU A 3 7.31 -18.19 -31.89
CA GLU A 3 6.63 -18.26 -30.59
C GLU A 3 5.78 -17.00 -30.43
N GLY A 4 4.46 -17.19 -30.27
CA GLY A 4 3.53 -16.12 -29.94
C GLY A 4 3.78 -15.65 -28.52
N HIS A 5 4.71 -14.71 -28.37
CA HIS A 5 4.79 -13.88 -27.18
C HIS A 5 3.56 -12.98 -27.19
N ASP A 6 2.54 -13.29 -26.39
CA ASP A 6 1.32 -12.49 -26.25
C ASP A 6 1.68 -11.19 -25.50
N PRO A 7 1.81 -10.04 -26.17
CA PRO A 7 1.93 -8.78 -25.48
C PRO A 7 0.50 -8.36 -25.11
N ILE A 8 0.29 -7.75 -23.94
CA ILE A 8 -1.02 -7.17 -23.52
C ILE A 8 -1.93 -8.14 -22.73
N THR A 9 -1.44 -8.67 -21.61
CA THR A 9 -2.31 -8.98 -20.44
C THR A 9 -2.01 -8.08 -19.24
N SER A 10 -0.84 -7.44 -19.19
CA SER A 10 -0.42 -6.55 -18.10
C SER A 10 -1.23 -5.25 -17.95
N SER A 11 -1.95 -4.82 -18.99
CA SER A 11 -2.73 -3.57 -18.97
C SER A 11 -4.00 -3.65 -18.11
N HIS A 12 -4.62 -4.84 -18.00
CA HIS A 12 -5.96 -4.96 -17.44
C HIS A 12 -6.00 -4.79 -15.91
N TRP A 13 -5.01 -5.31 -15.19
CA TRP A 13 -4.98 -5.22 -13.72
C TRP A 13 -4.58 -3.81 -13.26
N MET A 14 -3.61 -3.18 -13.93
CA MET A 14 -3.22 -1.78 -13.64
C MET A 14 -4.36 -0.81 -13.91
N ALA A 15 -5.10 -1.01 -15.02
CA ALA A 15 -6.28 -0.20 -15.32
C ALA A 15 -7.37 -0.36 -14.25
N LYS A 16 -7.63 -1.59 -13.78
CA LYS A 16 -8.57 -1.86 -12.68
C LYS A 16 -8.12 -1.21 -11.36
N LEU A 17 -6.82 -1.30 -11.04
CA LEU A 17 -6.27 -0.67 -9.85
C LEU A 17 -6.41 0.86 -9.89
N ALA A 18 -6.09 1.47 -11.04
CA ALA A 18 -6.23 2.91 -11.25
C ALA A 18 -7.70 3.36 -11.13
N ALA A 19 -8.63 2.63 -11.75
CA ALA A 19 -10.06 2.91 -11.65
C ALA A 19 -10.54 2.83 -10.19
N HIS A 20 -10.15 1.77 -9.48
CA HIS A 20 -10.52 1.59 -8.08
C HIS A 20 -9.94 2.68 -7.17
N TYR A 21 -8.69 3.10 -7.39
CA TYR A 21 -8.08 4.20 -6.66
C TYR A 21 -8.81 5.52 -6.92
N ALA A 22 -9.17 5.81 -8.18
CA ALA A 22 -9.91 7.01 -8.56
C ALA A 22 -11.30 7.05 -7.91
N GLU A 23 -12.04 5.94 -7.94
CA GLU A 23 -13.34 5.83 -7.28
C GLU A 23 -13.23 6.03 -5.76
N THR A 24 -12.25 5.39 -5.13
CA THR A 24 -12.03 5.50 -3.68
C THR A 24 -11.66 6.93 -3.29
N SER A 25 -10.84 7.60 -4.10
CA SER A 25 -10.48 9.01 -3.93
C SER A 25 -11.70 9.92 -4.03
N ALA A 26 -12.58 9.69 -5.02
CA ALA A 26 -13.81 10.46 -5.19
C ALA A 26 -14.81 10.25 -4.04
N LYS A 27 -14.92 9.02 -3.51
CA LYS A 27 -15.77 8.68 -2.36
C LYS A 27 -15.26 9.29 -1.05
N HIS A 28 -13.95 9.53 -0.94
CA HIS A 28 -13.31 10.02 0.29
C HIS A 28 -12.41 11.24 0.03
N PRO A 29 -12.95 12.39 -0.39
CA PRO A 29 -12.17 13.54 -0.86
C PRO A 29 -11.30 14.20 0.23
N GLN A 30 -11.61 13.94 1.51
CA GLN A 30 -10.88 14.45 2.67
C GLN A 30 -9.89 13.42 3.24
N ALA A 31 -9.92 12.17 2.75
CA ALA A 31 -9.05 11.11 3.23
C ALA A 31 -7.69 11.18 2.54
N ARG A 32 -6.63 10.88 3.31
CA ARG A 32 -5.30 10.64 2.75
C ARG A 32 -5.20 9.16 2.41
N LEU A 33 -5.18 8.85 1.12
CA LEU A 33 -5.06 7.48 0.63
C LEU A 33 -3.58 7.12 0.42
N LEU A 34 -3.25 5.85 0.63
CA LEU A 34 -1.94 5.27 0.36
C LEU A 34 -2.16 4.02 -0.49
N LEU A 35 -1.57 3.99 -1.69
CA LEU A 35 -1.55 2.80 -2.54
C LEU A 35 -0.21 2.09 -2.34
N VAL A 36 -0.26 0.79 -2.06
CA VAL A 36 0.93 -0.03 -1.87
C VAL A 36 0.80 -1.27 -2.73
N SER A 37 1.83 -1.51 -3.56
CA SER A 37 1.94 -2.69 -4.40
C SER A 37 3.37 -3.22 -4.27
N ASP A 38 3.50 -4.51 -3.98
CA ASP A 38 4.73 -5.24 -4.28
C ASP A 38 4.67 -5.57 -5.77
N ILE A 39 5.71 -5.19 -6.51
CA ILE A 39 5.84 -5.48 -7.94
C ILE A 39 7.13 -6.29 -8.05
N ASP A 40 7.01 -7.48 -8.64
CA ASP A 40 8.12 -8.39 -8.93
C ASP A 40 8.81 -9.03 -7.72
N GLY A 41 8.13 -9.12 -6.57
CA GLY A 41 8.63 -9.82 -5.37
C GLY A 41 9.74 -9.04 -4.66
N THR A 42 9.83 -7.74 -4.92
CA THR A 42 10.67 -6.85 -4.11
C THR A 42 9.90 -6.60 -2.84
N ILE A 43 10.16 -7.44 -1.83
CA ILE A 43 9.59 -7.35 -0.48
C ILE A 43 9.68 -5.89 -0.05
N LEU A 44 8.56 -5.19 -0.16
CA LEU A 44 8.44 -3.84 0.29
C LEU A 44 8.55 -3.92 1.81
N ASP A 45 9.52 -3.22 2.39
CA ASP A 45 9.62 -3.14 3.83
C ASP A 45 8.40 -2.38 4.40
N MET A 46 7.33 -3.13 4.67
CA MET A 46 6.03 -2.64 5.14
C MET A 46 6.14 -1.88 6.46
N ARG A 47 7.25 -2.02 7.21
CA ARG A 47 7.49 -1.26 8.44
C ARG A 47 7.46 0.24 8.18
N HIS A 48 7.94 0.68 7.02
CA HIS A 48 7.88 2.09 6.63
C HIS A 48 6.44 2.58 6.45
N MET A 49 5.58 1.75 5.83
CA MET A 49 4.17 2.05 5.68
C MET A 49 3.48 2.15 7.04
N VAL A 50 3.65 1.14 7.90
CA VAL A 50 3.04 1.11 9.23
C VAL A 50 3.47 2.34 10.04
N LEU A 51 4.76 2.67 10.03
CA LEU A 51 5.27 3.86 10.71
C LEU A 51 4.64 5.15 10.17
N SER A 52 4.48 5.26 8.85
CA SER A 52 3.88 6.43 8.20
C SER A 52 2.41 6.62 8.61
N VAL A 53 1.62 5.54 8.61
CA VAL A 53 0.20 5.56 9.00
C VAL A 53 0.03 5.94 10.47
N LEU A 54 0.81 5.34 11.38
CA LEU A 54 0.74 5.64 12.81
C LEU A 54 1.14 7.09 13.12
N ARG A 55 2.14 7.63 12.42
CA ARG A 55 2.49 9.05 12.54
C ARG A 55 1.44 9.97 11.91
N ALA A 56 0.77 9.54 10.85
CA ALA A 56 -0.35 10.30 10.27
C ALA A 56 -1.53 10.39 11.24
N TYR A 57 -1.82 9.31 11.97
CA TYR A 57 -2.80 9.31 13.04
C TYR A 57 -2.45 10.33 14.13
N ASP A 58 -1.22 10.31 14.65
CA ASP A 58 -0.76 11.28 15.64
C ASP A 58 -0.95 12.73 15.16
N ARG A 59 -0.57 13.03 13.91
CA ARG A 59 -0.76 14.36 13.31
C ARG A 59 -2.23 14.76 13.20
N LYS A 60 -3.10 13.84 12.78
CA LYS A 60 -4.54 14.09 12.62
C LYS A 60 -5.23 14.38 13.95
N HIS A 61 -4.77 13.75 15.03
CA HIS A 61 -5.41 13.84 16.35
C HIS A 61 -4.65 14.72 17.36
N GLY A 62 -3.56 15.38 16.96
CA GLY A 62 -2.71 16.16 17.85
C GLY A 62 -2.09 15.33 18.98
N LYS A 63 -1.84 14.04 18.72
CA LYS A 63 -1.26 13.08 19.67
C LYS A 63 0.23 12.86 19.39
N ARG A 64 0.88 12.14 20.30
CA ARG A 64 2.32 11.81 20.24
C ARG A 64 2.59 10.35 20.62
N HIS A 65 1.61 9.46 20.43
CA HIS A 65 1.72 8.05 20.83
C HIS A 65 2.88 7.35 20.11
N PHE A 66 3.14 7.70 18.85
CA PHE A 66 4.11 7.07 17.97
C PHE A 66 5.30 7.99 17.65
N ALA A 67 5.45 9.11 18.37
CA ALA A 67 6.51 10.08 18.11
C ALA A 67 7.93 9.50 18.25
N ARG A 68 8.11 8.48 19.10
CA ARG A 68 9.39 7.79 19.30
C ARG A 68 9.49 6.45 18.59
N LEU A 69 8.41 5.98 17.95
CA LEU A 69 8.39 4.70 17.26
C LEU A 69 9.43 4.69 16.13
N GLN A 70 10.30 3.68 16.15
CA GLN A 70 11.31 3.41 15.13
C GLN A 70 10.91 2.20 14.29
N LEU A 71 11.52 2.05 13.11
CA LEU A 71 11.26 0.90 12.24
C LEU A 71 11.59 -0.44 12.91
N ARG A 72 12.65 -0.49 13.71
CA ARG A 72 13.05 -1.69 14.45
C ARG A 72 12.03 -2.14 15.50
N ASP A 73 11.13 -1.25 15.93
CA ASP A 73 10.09 -1.53 16.90
C ASP A 73 8.83 -2.13 16.22
N ILE A 74 8.80 -2.14 14.89
CA ILE A 74 7.69 -2.63 14.09
C ILE A 74 8.06 -4.01 13.55
N HIS A 75 7.33 -5.02 14.00
CA HIS A 75 7.46 -6.39 13.54
C HIS A 75 6.30 -6.68 12.58
N VAL A 76 6.61 -6.82 11.29
CA VAL A 76 5.67 -7.30 10.27
C VAL A 76 6.12 -8.70 9.86
N HIS A 77 5.20 -9.66 9.85
CA HIS A 77 5.47 -10.98 9.26
C HIS A 77 4.84 -10.97 7.87
N GLU A 78 5.65 -11.13 6.83
CA GLU A 78 5.27 -11.10 5.41
C GLU A 78 4.06 -12.00 5.09
N ASN A 79 3.88 -13.09 5.83
CA ASN A 79 2.79 -14.06 5.63
C ASN A 79 1.42 -13.65 6.21
N ASN A 80 1.25 -12.44 6.76
CA ASN A 80 -0.03 -12.01 7.38
C ASN A 80 -0.90 -11.10 6.51
N VAL A 81 -0.48 -10.74 5.29
CA VAL A 81 -1.31 -9.92 4.39
C VAL A 81 -2.59 -10.65 3.97
N GLU A 82 -2.57 -11.98 3.90
CA GLU A 82 -3.78 -12.80 3.63
C GLU A 82 -4.88 -12.63 4.70
N ARG A 83 -4.56 -12.17 5.91
CA ARG A 83 -5.53 -11.98 7.00
C ARG A 83 -6.13 -10.58 7.06
N LEU A 84 -5.75 -9.68 6.16
CA LEU A 84 -6.29 -8.32 6.05
C LEU A 84 -7.42 -8.18 5.01
N LEU A 85 -7.76 -9.26 4.31
CA LEU A 85 -8.87 -9.35 3.37
C LEU A 85 -10.15 -9.89 4.04
#